data_AF-A0A149UBE7-F1
#
_entry.id   AF-A0A149UBE7-F1
#
_cell.length_a   1.000
_cell.length_b   1.000
_cell.length_c   1.000
_cell.angle_alpha   90.00
_cell.angle_beta   90.00
_cell.angle_gamma   90.00
#
_symmetry.space_group_name_H-M   'P 1'
#
loop_
_entity.id
_entity.type
_entity.pdbx_description
1 polymer ?
#
loop_
_entity_poly.entity_id
_entity_poly.type
_entity_poly.pdbx_seq_one_letter_code
_entity_poly.pdbx_strand_id
1 'polypeptide(L)'
;MSDHHPTGPSAPGTDALSQLGRATTTPQSPEEAVLERVPSPHQGRQYVVRFTAPEFTSLCPVTGQPDFAHIVIDYIPGEWIVESKSLKLFLTSFRNHGAFHEDCSIAIAERLVALLDPQWLRIGAYWYPRGGIPIDVFWQTGEPPKGVWIPAQDVPGYRGRG
;
A
#
# COMPACT_ATOMS: atom_id res chain seq x y z
N MET A 1 2.01 11.61 34.75
CA MET A 1 1.86 12.43 33.52
C MET A 1 0.71 11.82 32.78
N SER A 2 -0.47 12.45 32.87
CA SER A 2 -1.71 11.90 32.32
C SER A 2 -1.75 12.18 30.83
N ASP A 3 -1.68 11.14 30.00
CA ASP A 3 -1.83 11.24 28.55
C ASP A 3 -3.25 11.71 28.24
N HIS A 4 -3.34 12.96 27.80
CA HIS A 4 -4.59 13.57 27.36
C HIS A 4 -4.84 13.14 25.92
N HIS A 5 -5.54 12.03 25.73
CA HIS A 5 -6.05 11.64 24.41
C HIS A 5 -7.27 12.53 24.10
N PRO A 6 -7.27 13.34 23.02
CA PRO A 6 -8.44 14.14 22.68
C PRO A 6 -9.59 13.20 22.26
N THR A 7 -10.65 13.15 23.06
CA THR A 7 -11.89 12.41 22.75
C THR A 7 -12.75 13.23 21.79
N GLY A 8 -12.31 13.30 20.54
CA GLY A 8 -13.20 13.66 19.43
C GLY A 8 -14.19 12.53 19.13
N PRO A 9 -15.31 12.79 18.44
CA PRO A 9 -16.19 11.72 17.98
C PRO A 9 -15.40 10.73 17.10
N SER A 10 -15.56 9.43 17.35
CA SER A 10 -14.94 8.39 16.50
C SER A 10 -15.46 8.54 15.07
N ALA A 11 -14.56 8.41 14.10
CA ALA A 11 -14.96 8.46 12.70
C ALA A 11 -15.86 7.23 12.39
N PRO A 12 -16.86 7.35 11.50
CA PRO A 12 -17.76 6.24 11.20
C PRO A 12 -16.99 4.98 10.80
N GLY A 13 -17.30 3.85 11.46
CA GLY A 13 -16.72 2.55 11.14
C GLY A 13 -15.34 2.27 11.74
N THR A 14 -14.82 3.13 12.62
CA THR A 14 -13.52 2.90 13.29
C THR A 14 -13.59 2.04 14.54
N ASP A 15 -14.78 1.80 15.10
CA ASP A 15 -14.95 1.15 16.41
C ASP A 15 -14.49 -0.32 16.42
N ALA A 16 -14.52 -0.98 15.26
CA ALA A 16 -14.08 -2.35 15.07
C ALA A 16 -12.58 -2.48 14.74
N LEU A 17 -11.85 -1.37 14.59
CA LEU A 17 -10.43 -1.40 14.26
C LEU A 17 -9.60 -1.86 15.46
N SER A 18 -8.75 -2.84 15.23
CA SER A 18 -7.84 -3.38 16.22
C SER A 18 -6.53 -2.61 16.29
N GLN A 19 -6.15 -1.89 15.22
CA GLN A 19 -4.83 -1.26 15.11
C GLN A 19 -4.85 0.25 15.31
N LEU A 20 -5.82 0.98 14.75
CA LEU A 20 -5.86 2.44 14.80
C LEU A 20 -6.01 2.97 16.24
N GLY A 21 -5.25 4.01 16.60
CA GLY A 21 -5.29 4.62 17.94
C GLY A 21 -4.66 3.80 19.07
N ARG A 22 -4.12 2.61 18.78
CA ARG A 22 -3.54 1.70 19.79
C ARG A 22 -2.05 1.46 19.57
N ALA A 23 -1.34 1.00 20.61
CA ALA A 23 0.02 0.48 20.43
C ALA A 23 -0.06 -0.86 19.67
N THR A 24 0.74 -1.02 18.63
CA THR A 24 0.76 -2.20 17.76
C THR A 24 2.20 -2.58 17.46
N THR A 25 2.52 -3.87 17.48
CA THR A 25 3.82 -4.38 17.03
C THR A 25 3.84 -4.48 15.51
N THR A 26 5.03 -4.34 14.92
CA THR A 26 5.22 -4.62 13.49
C THR A 26 5.11 -6.13 13.26
N PRO A 27 4.30 -6.60 12.30
CA PRO A 27 4.25 -8.02 11.93
C PRO A 27 5.60 -8.52 11.42
N GLN A 28 5.93 -9.79 11.63
CA GLN A 28 7.22 -10.35 11.18
C GLN A 28 7.21 -10.70 9.69
N SER A 29 6.03 -10.89 9.10
CA SER A 29 5.87 -11.19 7.69
C SER A 29 4.54 -10.65 7.11
N PRO A 30 4.43 -10.56 5.77
CA PRO A 30 3.19 -10.16 5.08
C PRO A 30 1.99 -11.06 5.38
N GLU A 31 2.22 -12.34 5.67
CA GLU A 31 1.18 -13.32 6.00
C GLU A 31 0.59 -13.05 7.39
N GLU A 32 1.41 -12.62 8.35
CA GLU A 32 0.97 -12.24 9.70
C GLU A 32 0.32 -10.85 9.77
N ALA A 33 0.58 -10.02 8.77
CA ALA A 33 0.07 -8.65 8.74
C ALA A 33 -1.44 -8.60 8.50
N VAL A 34 -2.12 -7.87 9.39
CA VAL A 34 -3.56 -7.62 9.32
C VAL A 34 -3.81 -6.31 8.59
N LEU A 35 -4.54 -6.39 7.48
CA LEU A 35 -5.11 -5.23 6.81
C LEU A 35 -6.52 -4.97 7.32
N GLU A 36 -6.84 -3.70 7.55
CA GLU A 36 -8.15 -3.25 8.00
C GLU A 36 -8.76 -2.29 6.97
N ARG A 37 -10.08 -2.21 6.97
CA ARG A 37 -10.86 -1.36 6.07
C ARG A 37 -11.96 -0.65 6.83
N VAL A 38 -12.35 0.51 6.35
CA VAL A 38 -13.50 1.28 6.86
C VAL A 38 -14.46 1.60 5.71
N PRO A 39 -15.74 1.90 5.99
CA PRO A 39 -16.68 2.26 4.94
C PRO A 39 -16.18 3.46 4.14
N SER A 40 -16.34 3.39 2.81
CA SER A 40 -16.08 4.51 1.93
C SER A 40 -17.03 5.67 2.28
N PRO A 41 -16.53 6.88 2.60
CA PRO A 41 -17.36 8.00 3.03
C PRO A 41 -18.21 8.61 1.91
N HIS A 42 -17.90 8.30 0.65
CA HIS A 42 -18.52 8.89 -0.53
C HIS A 42 -18.99 7.82 -1.52
N GLN A 43 -19.85 6.92 -1.03
CA GLN A 43 -20.47 5.89 -1.87
C GLN A 43 -21.18 6.49 -3.09
N GLY A 44 -21.07 5.82 -4.23
CA GLY A 44 -21.64 6.26 -5.51
C GLY A 44 -20.82 7.31 -6.28
N ARG A 45 -19.74 7.85 -5.71
CA ARG A 45 -18.79 8.71 -6.44
C ARG A 45 -17.57 7.92 -6.87
N GLN A 46 -17.17 8.07 -8.12
CA GLN A 46 -15.89 7.57 -8.60
C GLN A 46 -14.80 8.61 -8.32
N TYR A 47 -13.88 8.27 -7.44
CA TYR A 47 -12.70 9.07 -7.12
C TYR A 47 -11.51 8.14 -6.93
N VAL A 48 -10.31 8.62 -7.26
CA VAL A 48 -9.07 7.87 -7.04
C VAL A 48 -8.51 8.21 -5.68
N VAL A 49 -8.18 7.18 -4.90
CA VAL A 49 -7.35 7.27 -3.71
C VAL A 49 -5.95 6.81 -4.09
N ARG A 50 -4.94 7.64 -3.81
CA ARG A 50 -3.52 7.32 -4.01
C ARG A 50 -2.81 7.15 -2.68
N PHE A 51 -2.09 6.04 -2.52
CA PHE A 51 -1.04 5.89 -1.53
C PHE A 51 0.32 5.88 -2.23
N THR A 52 1.21 6.76 -1.78
CA THR A 52 2.62 6.73 -2.16
C THR A 52 3.41 6.31 -0.93
N ALA A 53 4.07 5.15 -1.01
CA ALA A 53 4.92 4.59 0.03
C ALA A 53 6.37 4.63 -0.45
N PRO A 54 7.11 5.72 -0.19
CA PRO A 54 8.46 5.87 -0.70
C PRO A 54 9.52 5.11 0.12
N GLU A 55 9.13 4.46 1.22
CA GLU A 55 10.03 3.81 2.17
C GLU A 55 9.88 2.27 2.13
N PHE A 56 9.37 1.72 1.02
CA PHE A 56 9.18 0.29 0.90
C PHE A 56 10.53 -0.43 0.77
N THR A 57 10.66 -1.55 1.49
CA THR A 57 11.85 -2.41 1.43
C THR A 57 11.51 -3.85 1.72
N SER A 58 12.26 -4.76 1.09
CA SER A 58 12.21 -6.21 1.31
C SER A 58 13.60 -6.82 1.12
N LEU A 59 13.75 -8.13 1.30
CA LEU A 59 15.02 -8.83 1.06
C LEU A 59 15.00 -9.57 -0.27
N CYS A 60 16.13 -9.54 -0.98
CA CYS A 60 16.37 -10.45 -2.10
C CYS A 60 16.38 -11.90 -1.56
N PRO A 61 15.53 -12.81 -2.06
CA PRO A 61 15.43 -14.17 -1.54
C PRO A 61 16.70 -14.99 -1.77
N VAL A 62 17.54 -14.60 -2.74
CA VAL A 62 18.79 -15.31 -3.09
C VAL A 62 19.97 -14.81 -2.26
N THR A 63 20.11 -13.49 -2.10
CA THR A 63 21.31 -12.88 -1.52
C THR A 63 21.12 -12.34 -0.11
N GLY A 64 19.88 -12.19 0.35
CA GLY A 64 19.53 -11.54 1.62
C GLY A 64 19.81 -10.04 1.66
N GLN A 65 20.21 -9.42 0.55
CA GLN A 65 20.45 -7.98 0.48
C GLN A 65 19.11 -7.22 0.47
N PRO A 66 19.02 -6.05 1.13
CA PRO A 66 17.79 -5.27 1.19
C PRO A 66 17.55 -4.49 -0.11
N ASP A 67 16.43 -4.74 -0.75
CA ASP A 67 15.94 -4.02 -1.93
C ASP A 67 14.96 -2.92 -1.51
N PHE A 68 14.90 -1.83 -2.27
CA PHE A 68 14.10 -0.65 -1.95
C PHE A 68 13.23 -0.28 -3.14
N ALA A 69 12.03 0.24 -2.87
CA ALA A 69 11.13 0.71 -3.92
C ALA A 69 10.30 1.91 -3.46
N HIS A 70 9.86 2.69 -4.44
CA HIS A 70 8.69 3.54 -4.28
C HIS A 70 7.45 2.76 -4.75
N ILE A 71 6.53 2.48 -3.83
CA ILE A 71 5.26 1.84 -4.17
C ILE A 71 4.19 2.92 -4.32
N VAL A 72 3.54 2.96 -5.47
CA VAL A 72 2.38 3.83 -5.73
C VAL A 72 1.17 2.95 -5.99
N ILE A 73 0.13 3.10 -5.17
CA ILE A 73 -1.13 2.38 -5.29
C ILE A 73 -2.22 3.39 -5.56
N ASP A 74 -2.93 3.21 -6.68
CA ASP A 74 -4.15 3.95 -6.97
C ASP A 74 -5.32 2.98 -6.97
N TYR A 75 -6.42 3.35 -6.34
CA TYR A 75 -7.65 2.58 -6.46
C TYR A 75 -8.88 3.48 -6.44
N ILE A 76 -9.94 3.00 -7.07
CA ILE A 76 -11.28 3.57 -7.00
C ILE A 76 -12.07 2.73 -6.02
N PRO A 77 -12.47 3.27 -4.86
CA PRO A 77 -13.16 2.51 -3.83
C PRO A 77 -14.48 1.90 -4.33
N GLY A 78 -14.78 0.70 -3.85
CA GLY A 78 -16.14 0.18 -3.80
C GLY A 78 -16.85 0.69 -2.55
N GLU A 79 -17.33 -0.24 -1.73
CA GLU A 79 -17.92 0.07 -0.42
C GLU A 79 -16.88 0.40 0.66
N TRP A 80 -15.60 0.06 0.42
CA TRP A 80 -14.54 0.08 1.41
C TRP A 80 -13.33 0.90 0.98
N ILE A 81 -12.68 1.51 1.96
CA ILE A 81 -11.33 2.08 1.84
C ILE A 81 -10.40 1.39 2.84
N VAL A 82 -9.12 1.25 2.49
CA VAL A 82 -8.12 0.69 3.41
C VAL A 82 -7.79 1.68 4.52
N GLU A 83 -7.65 1.18 5.74
CA GLU A 83 -7.18 1.97 6.89
C GLU A 83 -5.66 2.14 6.79
N SER A 84 -5.18 3.39 6.85
CA SER A 84 -3.82 3.74 6.47
C SER A 84 -2.74 3.21 7.43
N LYS A 85 -3.04 3.06 8.72
CA LYS A 85 -2.10 2.45 9.67
C LYS A 85 -1.90 0.96 9.39
N SER A 86 -2.97 0.23 9.10
CA SER A 86 -2.92 -1.19 8.74
C SER A 86 -2.14 -1.41 7.44
N LEU A 87 -2.34 -0.54 6.44
CA LEU A 87 -1.54 -0.55 5.20
C LEU A 87 -0.06 -0.32 5.49
N LYS A 88 0.28 0.67 6.32
CA LYS A 88 1.67 0.92 6.73
C LYS A 88 2.28 -0.32 7.39
N LEU A 89 1.57 -0.97 8.32
CA LEU A 89 2.07 -2.16 9.02
C LEU A 89 2.24 -3.34 8.07
N PHE A 90 1.31 -3.52 7.12
CA PHE A 90 1.43 -4.50 6.05
C PHE A 90 2.66 -4.26 5.18
N LEU A 91 2.85 -3.05 4.65
CA LEU A 91 4.03 -2.73 3.84
C LEU A 91 5.35 -2.88 4.64
N THR A 92 5.34 -2.51 5.92
CA THR A 92 6.53 -2.64 6.79
C THR A 92 6.89 -4.11 7.08
N SER A 93 5.90 -5.02 7.08
CA SER A 93 6.12 -6.44 7.33
C SER A 93 7.00 -7.14 6.28
N PHE A 94 7.18 -6.52 5.10
CA PHE A 94 8.08 -7.01 4.07
C PHE A 94 9.57 -6.77 4.39
N ARG A 95 9.90 -5.90 5.36
CA ARG A 95 11.29 -5.44 5.61
C ARG A 95 12.30 -6.56 5.74
N ASN A 96 11.93 -7.67 6.39
CA ASN A 96 12.79 -8.83 6.60
C ASN A 96 12.29 -10.08 5.86
N HIS A 97 11.37 -9.90 4.91
CA HIS A 97 10.77 -10.97 4.12
C HIS A 97 11.48 -11.09 2.77
N GLY A 98 11.82 -12.32 2.37
CA GLY A 98 12.47 -12.60 1.09
C GLY A 98 11.45 -12.77 -0.03
N ALA A 99 11.43 -11.87 -1.01
CA ALA A 99 10.54 -11.96 -2.16
C ALA A 99 11.16 -11.33 -3.42
N PHE A 100 10.83 -11.87 -4.60
CA PHE A 100 11.18 -11.21 -5.86
C PHE A 100 10.37 -9.92 -6.03
N HIS A 101 10.88 -8.98 -6.82
CA HIS A 101 10.27 -7.66 -7.01
C HIS A 101 8.85 -7.79 -7.57
N GLU A 102 8.68 -8.67 -8.55
CA GLU A 102 7.41 -8.97 -9.21
C GLU A 102 6.42 -9.57 -8.23
N ASP A 103 6.80 -10.66 -7.56
CA ASP A 103 5.94 -11.37 -6.60
C ASP A 103 5.48 -10.45 -5.47
N CYS A 104 6.40 -9.68 -4.90
CA CYS A 104 6.11 -8.73 -3.83
C CYS A 104 5.11 -7.65 -4.29
N SER A 105 5.33 -7.08 -5.48
CA SER A 105 4.47 -6.03 -6.03
C SER A 105 3.05 -6.53 -6.30
N ILE A 106 2.92 -7.70 -6.92
CA ILE A 106 1.62 -8.30 -7.23
C ILE A 106 0.91 -8.73 -5.95
N ALA A 107 1.60 -9.37 -5.00
CA ALA A 107 1.02 -9.80 -3.73
C ALA A 107 0.42 -8.64 -2.91
N ILE A 108 1.08 -7.46 -2.92
CA ILE A 108 0.54 -6.25 -2.28
C ILE A 108 -0.80 -5.86 -2.92
N ALA A 109 -0.85 -5.82 -4.25
CA ALA A 109 -2.06 -5.44 -4.99
C ALA A 109 -3.19 -6.44 -4.79
N GLU A 110 -2.92 -7.74 -4.88
CA GLU A 110 -3.90 -8.81 -4.68
C GLU A 110 -4.49 -8.81 -3.27
N ARG A 111 -3.66 -8.61 -2.24
CA ARG A 111 -4.14 -8.48 -0.85
C ARG A 111 -5.07 -7.29 -0.66
N LEU A 112 -4.81 -6.17 -1.35
CA LEU A 112 -5.69 -5.00 -1.33
C LEU A 112 -6.98 -5.21 -2.12
N VAL A 113 -6.91 -5.89 -3.27
CA VAL A 113 -8.10 -6.26 -4.05
C VAL A 113 -9.01 -7.17 -3.21
N ALA A 114 -8.46 -8.22 -2.60
CA ALA A 114 -9.22 -9.13 -1.75
C ALA A 114 -9.82 -8.44 -0.52
N LEU A 115 -9.10 -7.47 0.06
CA LEU A 115 -9.59 -6.69 1.20
C LEU A 115 -10.71 -5.73 0.80
N LEU A 116 -10.59 -5.04 -0.33
CA LEU A 116 -11.41 -3.85 -0.61
C LEU A 116 -12.54 -4.10 -1.61
N ASP A 117 -12.43 -5.12 -2.45
CA ASP A 117 -13.26 -5.31 -3.64
C ASP A 117 -13.43 -3.98 -4.41
N PRO A 118 -12.31 -3.35 -4.85
CA PRO A 118 -12.36 -2.03 -5.44
C PRO A 118 -12.96 -2.10 -6.86
N GLN A 119 -13.57 -1.01 -7.30
CA GLN A 119 -14.04 -0.90 -8.70
C GLN A 119 -12.87 -1.02 -9.68
N TRP A 120 -11.70 -0.54 -9.28
CA TRP A 120 -10.45 -0.63 -10.03
C TRP A 120 -9.27 -0.37 -9.11
N LEU A 121 -8.14 -1.04 -9.35
CA LEU A 121 -6.88 -0.81 -8.66
C LEU A 121 -5.73 -0.93 -9.66
N ARG A 122 -4.70 -0.09 -9.49
CA ARG A 122 -3.38 -0.30 -10.07
C ARG A 122 -2.27 -0.12 -9.04
N ILE A 123 -1.16 -0.80 -9.29
CA ILE A 123 0.10 -0.62 -8.57
C ILE A 123 1.21 -0.29 -9.56
N GLY A 124 2.08 0.63 -9.16
CA GLY A 124 3.38 0.86 -9.76
C GLY A 124 4.44 0.74 -8.68
N ALA A 125 5.34 -0.22 -8.83
CA ALA A 125 6.45 -0.45 -7.93
C ALA A 125 7.75 -0.09 -8.64
N TYR A 126 8.34 1.02 -8.23
CA TYR A 126 9.55 1.57 -8.83
C TYR A 126 10.77 1.15 -8.03
N TRP A 127 11.42 0.07 -8.45
CA TRP A 127 12.50 -0.56 -7.67
C TRP A 127 13.86 0.08 -7.94
N TYR A 128 14.64 0.19 -6.88
CA TYR A 128 15.96 0.81 -6.95
C TYR A 128 16.93 -0.10 -7.72
N PRO A 129 17.86 0.47 -8.51
CA PRO A 129 18.69 -0.33 -9.39
C PRO A 129 19.59 -1.36 -8.67
N ARG A 130 19.68 -2.55 -9.25
CA ARG A 130 20.74 -3.52 -8.98
C ARG A 130 21.62 -3.66 -10.21
N GLY A 131 22.94 -3.55 -10.03
CA GLY A 131 23.87 -3.49 -11.17
C GLY A 131 23.59 -2.34 -12.15
N GLY A 132 22.97 -1.25 -11.68
CA GLY A 132 22.59 -0.11 -12.51
C GLY A 132 21.28 -0.29 -13.30
N ILE A 133 20.54 -1.38 -13.09
CA ILE A 133 19.29 -1.68 -13.81
C ILE A 133 18.12 -1.70 -12.81
N PRO A 134 17.14 -0.79 -12.90
CA PRO A 134 15.88 -0.88 -12.14
C PRO A 134 14.94 -1.90 -12.78
N ILE A 135 14.04 -2.46 -11.97
CA ILE A 135 12.97 -3.36 -12.41
C ILE A 135 11.66 -2.76 -11.93
N ASP A 136 11.02 -1.95 -12.77
CA ASP A 136 9.73 -1.36 -12.40
C ASP A 136 8.60 -2.34 -12.75
N VAL A 137 7.69 -2.55 -11.80
CA VAL A 137 6.57 -3.49 -11.93
C VAL A 137 5.26 -2.74 -11.92
N PHE A 138 4.46 -2.92 -12.96
CA PHE A 138 3.16 -2.27 -13.13
C PHE A 138 2.07 -3.31 -13.33
N TRP A 139 0.96 -3.14 -12.62
CA TRP A 139 -0.21 -4.00 -12.78
C TRP A 139 -1.50 -3.27 -12.45
N GLN A 140 -2.60 -3.67 -13.08
CA GLN A 140 -3.94 -3.17 -12.77
C GLN A 140 -4.99 -4.27 -12.95
N THR A 141 -6.10 -4.17 -12.24
CA THR A 141 -7.19 -5.17 -12.26
C THR A 141 -7.93 -5.24 -13.60
N GLY A 142 -7.88 -4.18 -14.40
CA GLY A 142 -8.57 -4.10 -15.69
C GLY A 142 -8.50 -2.70 -16.31
N GLU A 143 -9.36 -2.45 -17.30
CA GLU A 143 -9.51 -1.12 -17.88
C GLU A 143 -9.97 -0.10 -16.82
N PRO A 144 -9.36 1.09 -16.76
CA PRO A 144 -9.81 2.10 -15.81
C PRO A 144 -11.23 2.60 -16.15
N PRO A 145 -12.11 2.78 -15.14
CA PRO A 145 -13.47 3.28 -15.35
C PRO A 145 -13.51 4.59 -16.12
N LYS A 146 -14.49 4.73 -17.02
CA LYS A 146 -14.68 5.95 -17.80
C LYS A 146 -15.19 7.10 -16.92
N GLY A 147 -14.69 8.31 -17.17
CA GLY A 147 -15.18 9.52 -16.52
C GLY A 147 -14.57 9.80 -15.14
N VAL A 148 -13.64 8.98 -14.67
CA VAL A 148 -12.83 9.26 -13.48
C VAL A 148 -11.52 9.91 -13.87
N TRP A 149 -11.09 10.93 -13.13
CA TRP A 149 -9.77 11.53 -13.32
C TRP A 149 -8.70 10.65 -12.65
N ILE A 150 -7.81 10.10 -13.47
CA ILE A 150 -6.69 9.27 -13.01
C ILE A 150 -5.40 10.03 -13.29
N PRO A 151 -4.69 10.53 -12.25
CA PRO A 151 -3.44 11.25 -12.46
C PRO A 151 -2.35 10.30 -12.99
N ALA A 152 -1.33 10.83 -13.66
CA ALA A 152 -0.15 10.04 -14.03
C ALA A 152 0.50 9.44 -12.76
N GLN A 153 1.10 8.26 -12.88
CA GLN A 153 1.73 7.56 -11.76
C GLN A 153 3.25 7.79 -11.69
N ASP A 154 3.79 8.61 -12.58
CA ASP A 154 5.23 8.75 -12.78
C ASP A 154 5.94 9.14 -11.49
N VAL A 155 6.84 8.28 -11.04
CA VAL A 155 7.84 8.61 -10.03
C VAL A 155 9.10 9.02 -10.79
N PRO A 156 9.73 10.17 -10.48
CA PRO A 156 10.99 10.53 -11.11
C PRO A 156 11.97 9.37 -11.00
N GLY A 157 12.40 8.85 -12.15
CA GLY A 157 13.35 7.75 -12.19
C GLY A 157 14.63 8.12 -11.44
N TYR A 158 15.33 7.09 -10.94
CA TYR A 158 16.64 7.28 -10.31
C TYR A 158 17.55 8.12 -11.20
N ARG A 159 17.90 9.32 -10.72
CA ARG A 159 18.98 10.10 -11.31
C ARG A 159 20.28 9.57 -10.72
N GLY A 160 21.09 8.92 -11.56
CA GLY A 160 22.46 8.56 -11.20
C GLY A 160 23.24 9.76 -10.67
N ARG A 161 24.44 9.51 -10.14
CA ARG A 161 25.36 10.60 -9.83
C ARG A 161 25.73 11.29 -11.15
N GLY A 162 25.12 12.45 -11.40
CA GLY A 162 25.57 13.40 -12.42
C GLY A 162 26.88 14.06 -12.03
#